data_AF-A0A3D4Q0Y7-F1
#
_entry.id   AF-A0A3D4Q0Y7-F1
#
_cell.length_a   1.000
_cell.length_b   1.000
_cell.length_c   1.000
_cell.angle_alpha   90.00
_cell.angle_beta   90.00
_cell.angle_gamma   90.00
#
_symmetry.space_group_name_H-M   'P 1'
#
loop_
_entity.id
_entity.type
_entity.pdbx_description
1 polymer ?
#
loop_
_entity_poly.entity_id
_entity_poly.type
_entity_poly.pdbx_seq_one_letter_code
_entity_poly.pdbx_strand_id
1 'polypeptide(L)'
;MKNLAGHDVSIFLFRFVLRKNAISFVLNEGIAEDLYPQTETQLQPLVQACSETLLRYKERCLGETIMDGNILLDGDFEVMLSPGLGKHFAEREKQNLFNDANKIAELLMDVMKRRSKELKEGTYPGAQAFTHKIGRSGMANEGLEALGKERQRAEKFARQPSQRPGLMPLTPADLPEGVVATPSYDHRGHCLAFTHETLGYLGKIVISAIGAETLMEAELSKENPQHLGQKKAVLEEIIAVIEAGFRNIPARKNR
;
A
#
# COMPACT_ATOMS: atom_id res chain seq x y z
N MET A 1 0.18 -20.87 -20.13
CA MET A 1 -0.71 -19.88 -19.47
C MET A 1 -0.42 -18.52 -20.09
N LYS A 2 -1.38 -17.60 -20.14
CA LYS A 2 -1.13 -16.22 -20.60
C LYS A 2 -1.42 -15.22 -19.47
N ASN A 3 -0.65 -14.14 -19.40
CA ASN A 3 -0.91 -13.03 -18.48
C ASN A 3 -1.94 -12.04 -19.06
N LEU A 4 -2.22 -10.96 -18.33
CA LEU A 4 -3.13 -9.90 -18.77
C LEU A 4 -2.74 -9.21 -20.09
N ALA A 5 -1.46 -9.26 -20.49
CA ALA A 5 -0.98 -8.74 -21.78
C ALA A 5 -1.15 -9.74 -22.94
N GLY A 6 -1.49 -10.99 -22.64
CA GLY A 6 -1.51 -12.08 -23.63
C GLY A 6 -0.14 -12.74 -23.87
N HIS A 7 0.89 -12.37 -23.11
CA HIS A 7 2.22 -12.98 -23.16
C HIS A 7 2.24 -14.35 -22.51
N ASP A 8 3.09 -15.25 -23.02
CA ASP A 8 3.21 -16.60 -22.50
C ASP A 8 3.99 -16.63 -21.17
N VAL A 9 3.37 -17.23 -20.17
CA VAL A 9 3.84 -17.26 -18.77
C VAL A 9 4.53 -18.58 -18.48
N SER A 10 5.73 -18.49 -17.89
CA SER A 10 6.47 -19.60 -17.29
C SER A 10 5.96 -19.89 -15.88
N ILE A 11 5.93 -18.87 -15.02
CA ILE A 11 5.54 -19.00 -13.61
C ILE A 11 4.57 -17.88 -13.25
N PHE A 12 3.37 -18.25 -12.84
CA PHE A 12 2.45 -17.36 -12.16
C PHE A 12 2.96 -17.07 -10.74
N LEU A 13 3.13 -15.80 -10.36
CA LEU A 13 3.53 -15.45 -8.99
C LEU A 13 2.31 -15.06 -8.15
N PHE A 14 1.59 -14.02 -8.57
CA PHE A 14 0.43 -13.51 -7.84
C PHE A 14 -0.55 -12.79 -8.77
N ARG A 15 -1.79 -12.62 -8.30
CA ARG A 15 -2.78 -11.73 -8.92
C ARG A 15 -3.69 -11.09 -7.90
N PHE A 16 -4.21 -9.92 -8.24
CA PHE A 16 -5.27 -9.25 -7.52
C PHE A 16 -6.59 -9.44 -8.30
N VAL A 17 -7.57 -10.03 -7.62
CA VAL A 17 -8.86 -10.40 -8.20
C VAL A 17 -9.97 -9.61 -7.51
N LEU A 18 -10.74 -8.86 -8.29
CA LEU A 18 -11.93 -8.16 -7.84
C LEU A 18 -13.01 -9.15 -7.40
N ARG A 19 -13.61 -8.87 -6.26
CA ARG A 19 -14.82 -9.49 -5.73
C ARG A 19 -15.90 -8.43 -5.60
N LYS A 20 -17.16 -8.82 -5.37
CA LYS A 20 -18.31 -7.89 -5.32
C LYS A 20 -18.04 -6.60 -4.53
N ASN A 21 -17.45 -6.71 -3.33
CA ASN A 21 -17.16 -5.57 -2.45
C ASN A 21 -15.72 -5.57 -1.90
N ALA A 22 -14.81 -6.34 -2.50
CA ALA A 22 -13.47 -6.55 -1.97
C ALA A 22 -12.49 -6.89 -3.09
N ILE A 23 -11.22 -6.99 -2.75
CA ILE A 23 -10.17 -7.50 -3.62
C ILE A 23 -9.48 -8.66 -2.92
N SER A 24 -9.20 -9.73 -3.67
CA SER A 24 -8.47 -10.89 -3.19
C SER A 24 -7.06 -10.88 -3.75
N PHE A 25 -6.07 -11.02 -2.89
CA PHE A 25 -4.72 -11.37 -3.31
C PHE A 25 -4.62 -12.89 -3.44
N VAL A 26 -4.33 -13.38 -4.64
CA VAL A 26 -4.15 -14.80 -4.94
C VAL A 26 -2.69 -15.04 -5.24
N LEU A 27 -2.07 -15.91 -4.44
CA LEU A 27 -0.67 -16.31 -4.56
C LEU A 27 -0.57 -17.66 -5.27
N ASN A 28 0.54 -17.93 -5.94
CA ASN A 28 0.88 -19.28 -6.41
C ASN A 28 0.90 -20.27 -5.25
N GLU A 29 0.17 -21.39 -5.39
CA GLU A 29 0.01 -22.39 -4.34
C GLU A 29 1.34 -22.98 -3.86
N GLY A 30 2.24 -23.36 -4.77
CA GLY A 30 3.54 -23.91 -4.41
C GLY A 30 4.46 -22.90 -3.72
N ILE A 31 4.32 -21.60 -4.02
CA ILE A 31 5.05 -20.55 -3.29
C ILE A 31 4.41 -20.28 -1.93
N ALA A 32 3.08 -20.35 -1.85
CA ALA A 32 2.33 -20.17 -0.61
C ALA A 32 2.71 -21.24 0.42
N GLU A 33 2.76 -22.51 0.01
CA GLU A 33 3.20 -23.63 0.86
C GLU A 33 4.62 -23.49 1.43
N ASP A 34 5.48 -22.72 0.73
CA ASP A 34 6.87 -22.46 1.10
C ASP A 34 7.08 -21.12 1.82
N LEU A 35 5.99 -20.38 2.10
CA LEU A 35 6.09 -19.04 2.64
C LEU A 35 6.43 -19.05 4.14
N TYR A 36 7.50 -18.36 4.51
CA TYR A 36 7.91 -18.21 5.91
C TYR A 36 7.19 -17.05 6.60
N PRO A 37 6.94 -17.11 7.92
CA PRO A 37 6.26 -16.05 8.67
C PRO A 37 6.89 -14.66 8.49
N GLN A 38 8.23 -14.57 8.43
CA GLN A 38 8.95 -13.31 8.25
C GLN A 38 8.70 -12.69 6.86
N THR A 39 8.62 -13.52 5.82
CA THR A 39 8.30 -13.06 4.46
C THR A 39 6.84 -12.66 4.38
N GLU A 40 5.94 -13.43 4.98
CA GLU A 40 4.51 -13.09 5.06
C GLU A 40 4.28 -11.73 5.70
N THR A 41 5.02 -11.44 6.78
CA THR A 41 4.94 -10.16 7.51
C THR A 41 5.37 -8.99 6.63
N GLN A 42 6.37 -9.19 5.76
CA GLN A 42 6.83 -8.18 4.79
C GLN A 42 5.87 -8.02 3.61
N LEU A 43 5.25 -9.11 3.16
CA LEU A 43 4.28 -9.09 2.06
C LEU A 43 2.99 -8.36 2.45
N GLN A 44 2.51 -8.58 3.67
CA GLN A 44 1.20 -8.08 4.11
C GLN A 44 0.97 -6.58 3.87
N PRO A 45 1.86 -5.65 4.29
CA PRO A 45 1.64 -4.22 4.05
C PRO A 45 1.70 -3.83 2.57
N LEU A 46 2.57 -4.48 1.77
CA LEU A 46 2.64 -4.25 0.33
C LEU A 46 1.36 -4.68 -0.37
N VAL A 47 0.86 -5.87 -0.02
CA VAL A 47 -0.40 -6.41 -0.56
C VAL A 47 -1.57 -5.53 -0.15
N GLN A 48 -1.58 -5.02 1.09
CA GLN A 48 -2.62 -4.09 1.53
C GLN A 48 -2.58 -2.78 0.75
N ALA A 49 -1.42 -2.13 0.61
CA ALA A 49 -1.29 -0.89 -0.13
C ALA A 49 -1.74 -1.05 -1.59
N CYS A 50 -1.30 -2.13 -2.26
CA CYS A 50 -1.77 -2.49 -3.60
C CYS A 50 -3.28 -2.71 -3.64
N SER A 51 -3.84 -3.41 -2.66
CA SER A 51 -5.29 -3.70 -2.57
C SER A 51 -6.12 -2.44 -2.45
N GLU A 52 -5.75 -1.53 -1.54
CA GLU A 52 -6.43 -0.26 -1.32
C GLU A 52 -6.40 0.61 -2.57
N THR A 53 -5.24 0.70 -3.21
CA THR A 53 -5.04 1.45 -4.46
C THR A 53 -5.87 0.87 -5.60
N LEU A 54 -5.77 -0.43 -5.86
CA LEU A 54 -6.48 -1.09 -6.96
C LEU A 54 -8.01 -1.02 -6.78
N LEU A 55 -8.51 -1.11 -5.55
CA LEU A 55 -9.95 -1.01 -5.25
C LEU A 55 -10.55 0.34 -5.66
N ARG A 56 -9.78 1.44 -5.62
CA ARG A 56 -10.24 2.76 -6.08
C ARG A 56 -10.58 2.77 -7.56
N TYR A 57 -9.96 1.89 -8.34
CA TYR A 57 -10.12 1.80 -9.78
C TYR A 57 -10.98 0.60 -10.24
N LYS A 58 -11.64 -0.11 -9.32
CA LYS A 58 -12.42 -1.32 -9.62
C LYS A 58 -13.46 -1.14 -10.73
N GLU A 59 -14.17 -0.01 -10.74
CA GLU A 59 -15.23 0.30 -11.71
C GLU A 59 -14.69 0.56 -13.13
N ARG A 60 -13.37 0.75 -13.27
CA ARG A 60 -12.69 0.94 -14.55
C ARG A 60 -12.09 -0.37 -15.09
N CYS A 61 -12.17 -1.46 -14.32
CA CYS A 61 -11.64 -2.76 -14.70
C CYS A 61 -12.65 -3.54 -15.54
N LEU A 62 -12.21 -4.12 -16.65
CA LEU A 62 -13.07 -4.84 -17.60
C LEU A 62 -13.19 -6.35 -17.29
N GLY A 63 -12.52 -6.84 -16.25
CA GLY A 63 -12.52 -8.25 -15.86
C GLY A 63 -12.31 -8.46 -14.37
N GLU A 64 -12.25 -9.72 -13.96
CA GLU A 64 -12.06 -10.08 -12.54
C GLU A 64 -10.64 -9.81 -12.07
N THR A 65 -9.62 -10.10 -12.88
CA THR A 65 -8.23 -9.83 -12.54
C THR A 65 -7.88 -8.37 -12.87
N ILE A 66 -7.53 -7.59 -11.85
CA ILE A 66 -7.18 -6.17 -12.01
C ILE A 66 -5.67 -5.94 -12.17
N MET A 67 -4.86 -6.83 -11.58
CA MET A 67 -3.41 -6.83 -11.70
C MET A 67 -2.88 -8.25 -11.58
N ASP A 68 -1.86 -8.61 -12.35
CA ASP A 68 -1.10 -9.86 -12.19
C ASP A 68 0.40 -9.64 -12.25
N GLY A 69 1.16 -10.54 -11.63
CA GLY A 69 2.62 -10.58 -11.63
C GLY A 69 3.09 -11.98 -11.99
N ASN A 70 3.92 -12.07 -13.04
CA ASN A 70 4.32 -13.33 -13.65
C ASN A 70 5.79 -13.30 -14.05
N ILE A 71 6.41 -14.47 -14.13
CA ILE A 71 7.67 -14.69 -14.83
C ILE A 71 7.35 -15.25 -16.21
N LEU A 72 7.83 -14.59 -17.25
CA LEU A 72 7.63 -14.96 -18.66
C LEU A 72 8.56 -16.12 -19.08
N LEU A 73 8.37 -16.64 -20.29
CA LEU A 73 9.19 -17.76 -20.81
C LEU A 73 10.67 -17.42 -21.00
N ASP A 74 10.99 -16.15 -21.25
CA ASP A 74 12.36 -15.64 -21.32
C ASP A 74 13.01 -15.44 -19.93
N GLY A 75 12.23 -15.60 -18.86
CA GLY A 75 12.67 -15.43 -17.48
C GLY A 75 12.46 -14.02 -16.92
N ASP A 76 11.92 -13.09 -17.71
CA ASP A 76 11.66 -11.72 -17.24
C ASP A 76 10.43 -11.68 -16.34
N PHE A 77 10.51 -10.87 -15.28
CA PHE A 77 9.36 -10.57 -14.44
C PHE A 77 8.53 -9.46 -15.09
N GLU A 78 7.24 -9.73 -15.28
CA GLU A 78 6.27 -8.77 -15.81
C GLU A 78 5.08 -8.64 -14.86
N VAL A 79 4.75 -7.39 -14.52
CA VAL A 79 3.52 -7.03 -13.81
C VAL A 79 2.62 -6.26 -14.76
N MET A 80 1.35 -6.65 -14.85
CA MET A 80 0.39 -6.00 -15.74
C MET A 80 -0.88 -5.60 -15.00
N LEU A 81 -1.42 -4.45 -15.38
CA LEU A 81 -2.76 -4.04 -15.01
C LEU A 81 -3.76 -4.54 -16.06
N SER A 82 -5.04 -4.61 -15.68
CA SER A 82 -6.12 -4.87 -16.62
C SER A 82 -6.02 -3.93 -17.86
N PRO A 83 -6.28 -4.41 -19.08
CA PRO A 83 -6.09 -3.62 -20.29
C PRO A 83 -6.77 -2.24 -20.23
N GLY A 84 -5.99 -1.20 -20.54
CA GLY A 84 -6.47 0.18 -20.55
C GLY A 84 -6.63 0.82 -19.16
N LEU A 85 -6.47 0.07 -18.06
CA LEU A 85 -6.64 0.57 -16.71
C LEU A 85 -5.54 1.58 -16.33
N GLY A 86 -4.31 1.31 -16.74
CA GLY A 86 -3.13 2.10 -16.38
C GLY A 86 -3.11 3.55 -16.87
N LYS A 87 -4.07 3.97 -17.72
CA LYS A 87 -4.23 5.37 -18.17
C LYS A 87 -5.00 6.24 -17.16
N HIS A 88 -5.66 5.60 -16.19
CA HIS A 88 -6.47 6.29 -15.18
C HIS A 88 -5.68 6.67 -13.93
N PHE A 89 -4.50 6.09 -13.75
CA PHE A 89 -3.64 6.35 -12.61
C PHE A 89 -2.87 7.65 -12.82
N ALA A 90 -2.74 8.44 -11.76
CA ALA A 90 -1.72 9.48 -11.72
C ALA A 90 -0.32 8.84 -11.79
N GLU A 91 0.62 9.46 -12.48
CA GLU A 91 1.94 8.87 -12.77
C GLU A 91 2.69 8.42 -11.50
N ARG A 92 2.69 9.25 -10.46
CA ARG A 92 3.33 8.91 -9.17
C ARG A 92 2.64 7.74 -8.47
N GLU A 93 1.31 7.71 -8.46
CA GLU A 93 0.55 6.61 -7.86
C GLU A 93 0.80 5.30 -8.59
N LYS A 94 0.82 5.35 -9.93
CA LYS A 94 1.17 4.22 -10.78
C LYS A 94 2.58 3.72 -10.45
N GLN A 95 3.58 4.58 -10.46
CA GLN A 95 4.95 4.19 -10.16
C GLN A 95 5.08 3.51 -8.79
N ASN A 96 4.41 4.05 -7.77
CA ASN A 96 4.40 3.47 -6.42
C ASN A 96 3.74 2.09 -6.39
N LEU A 97 2.59 1.93 -7.06
CA LEU A 97 1.91 0.64 -7.19
C LEU A 97 2.82 -0.42 -7.85
N PHE A 98 3.48 -0.07 -8.96
CA PHE A 98 4.38 -0.98 -9.66
C PHE A 98 5.66 -1.29 -8.85
N ASN A 99 6.18 -0.33 -8.09
CA ASN A 99 7.32 -0.55 -7.20
C ASN A 99 6.98 -1.56 -6.09
N ASP A 100 5.80 -1.45 -5.49
CA ASP A 100 5.35 -2.39 -4.47
C ASP A 100 5.05 -3.77 -5.06
N ALA A 101 4.42 -3.83 -6.24
CA ALA A 101 4.21 -5.08 -6.96
C ALA A 101 5.52 -5.79 -7.32
N ASN A 102 6.54 -5.02 -7.71
CA ASN A 102 7.90 -5.53 -7.92
C ASN A 102 8.49 -6.04 -6.59
N LYS A 103 8.34 -5.30 -5.49
CA LYS A 103 8.84 -5.74 -4.19
C LYS A 103 8.17 -7.03 -3.72
N ILE A 104 6.88 -7.19 -3.98
CA ILE A 104 6.16 -8.47 -3.76
C ILE A 104 6.84 -9.57 -4.58
N ALA A 105 7.07 -9.36 -5.87
CA ALA A 105 7.72 -10.35 -6.71
C ALA A 105 9.12 -10.73 -6.22
N GLU A 106 9.95 -9.78 -5.81
CA GLU A 106 11.27 -10.04 -5.21
C GLU A 106 11.16 -10.97 -4.00
N LEU A 107 10.24 -10.68 -3.07
CA LEU A 107 10.03 -11.50 -1.88
C LEU A 107 9.59 -12.93 -2.23
N LEU A 108 8.75 -13.10 -3.26
CA LEU A 108 8.29 -14.40 -3.72
C LEU A 108 9.39 -15.18 -4.46
N MET A 109 10.19 -14.49 -5.27
CA MET A 109 11.36 -15.08 -5.93
C MET A 109 12.42 -15.52 -4.92
N ASP A 110 12.60 -14.78 -3.83
CA ASP A 110 13.50 -15.17 -2.73
C ASP A 110 13.02 -16.45 -2.02
N VAL A 111 11.70 -16.62 -1.83
CA VAL A 111 11.10 -17.86 -1.31
C VAL A 111 11.43 -19.03 -2.24
N MET A 112 11.22 -18.88 -3.55
CA MET A 112 11.53 -19.92 -4.54
C MET A 112 13.03 -20.27 -4.59
N LYS A 113 13.89 -19.26 -4.53
CA LYS A 113 15.35 -19.43 -4.50
C LYS A 113 15.78 -20.17 -3.24
N ARG A 114 15.21 -19.82 -2.09
CA ARG A 114 15.46 -20.49 -0.82
C ARG A 114 15.02 -21.94 -0.85
N ARG A 115 13.79 -22.24 -1.29
CA ARG A 115 13.29 -23.61 -1.47
C ARG A 115 14.22 -24.44 -2.36
N SER A 116 14.65 -23.86 -3.48
CA SER A 116 15.59 -24.52 -4.40
C SER A 116 16.94 -24.84 -3.75
N LYS A 117 17.40 -24.00 -2.82
CA LYS A 117 18.62 -24.23 -2.04
C LYS A 117 18.41 -25.34 -1.00
N GLU A 118 17.34 -25.27 -0.23
CA GLU A 118 17.03 -26.26 0.82
C GLU A 118 16.81 -27.67 0.22
N LEU A 119 16.21 -27.76 -0.97
CA LEU A 119 16.11 -29.03 -1.71
C LEU A 119 17.47 -29.61 -2.10
N LYS A 120 18.40 -28.77 -2.57
CA LYS A 120 19.77 -29.19 -2.92
C LYS A 120 20.56 -29.64 -1.70
N GLU A 121 20.31 -29.01 -0.55
CA GLU A 121 20.97 -29.31 0.72
C GLU A 121 20.29 -30.47 1.48
N GLY A 122 19.13 -30.96 1.02
CA GLY A 122 18.35 -32.00 1.70
C GLY A 122 17.72 -31.54 3.02
N THR A 123 17.61 -30.24 3.24
CA THR A 123 17.09 -29.60 4.47
C THR A 123 15.65 -29.11 4.32
N TYR A 124 15.04 -29.30 3.14
CA TYR A 124 13.69 -28.83 2.86
C TYR A 124 12.66 -29.49 3.80
N PRO A 125 11.92 -28.70 4.60
CA PRO A 125 10.99 -29.23 5.61
C PRO A 125 9.70 -29.82 5.02
N GLY A 126 9.49 -29.73 3.71
CA GLY A 126 8.22 -30.08 3.06
C GLY A 126 7.22 -28.94 3.03
N ALA A 127 6.18 -29.09 2.20
CA ALA A 127 5.06 -28.15 2.12
C ALA A 127 4.39 -28.01 3.50
N GLN A 128 4.18 -26.76 3.94
CA GLN A 128 3.57 -26.50 5.24
C GLN A 128 2.08 -26.19 5.08
N ALA A 129 1.24 -26.86 5.88
CA ALA A 129 -0.17 -26.52 6.00
C ALA A 129 -0.32 -25.19 6.76
N PHE A 130 -0.20 -24.07 6.05
CA PHE A 130 -0.26 -22.75 6.64
C PHE A 130 -1.52 -22.00 6.18
N THR A 131 -2.33 -21.55 7.13
CA THR A 131 -3.42 -20.61 6.84
C THR A 131 -2.86 -19.20 6.73
N HIS A 132 -2.58 -18.76 5.51
CA HIS A 132 -2.08 -17.41 5.24
C HIS A 132 -3.05 -16.34 5.73
N LYS A 133 -2.49 -15.30 6.36
CA LYS A 133 -3.22 -14.12 6.83
C LYS A 133 -3.16 -12.96 5.84
N ILE A 134 -2.39 -13.10 4.75
CA ILE A 134 -2.30 -12.10 3.67
C ILE A 134 -3.71 -11.77 3.15
N GLY A 135 -4.08 -10.50 3.21
CA GLY A 135 -5.39 -10.01 2.74
C GLY A 135 -6.55 -10.08 3.75
N ARG A 136 -6.33 -10.54 5.00
CA ARG A 136 -7.34 -10.39 6.08
C ARG A 136 -7.29 -8.97 6.65
N SER A 137 -8.31 -8.17 6.40
CA SER A 137 -8.44 -6.80 6.92
C SER A 137 -8.59 -6.80 8.45
N GLY A 138 -7.86 -5.93 9.14
CA GLY A 138 -8.05 -5.63 10.56
C GLY A 138 -6.82 -5.67 11.46
N MET A 139 -5.62 -6.00 10.95
CA MET A 139 -4.39 -6.08 11.78
C MET A 139 -3.18 -5.32 11.22
N ALA A 140 -3.35 -4.47 10.21
CA ALA A 140 -2.26 -4.15 9.30
C ALA A 140 -1.81 -2.66 9.29
N ASN A 141 -2.24 -1.89 10.30
CA ASN A 141 -1.78 -0.50 10.46
C ASN A 141 -0.28 -0.41 10.80
N GLU A 142 0.25 -1.33 11.61
CA GLU A 142 1.68 -1.33 11.97
C GLU A 142 2.58 -1.58 10.76
N GLY A 143 2.15 -2.48 9.84
CA GLY A 143 2.88 -2.76 8.61
C GLY A 143 2.89 -1.56 7.67
N LEU A 144 1.74 -0.92 7.47
CA LEU A 144 1.66 0.32 6.68
C LEU A 144 2.42 1.47 7.33
N GLU A 145 2.46 1.54 8.65
CA GLU A 145 3.26 2.52 9.39
C GLU A 145 4.77 2.28 9.18
N ALA A 146 5.21 1.02 9.27
CA ALA A 146 6.60 0.65 9.00
C ALA A 146 6.99 0.99 7.55
N LEU A 147 6.12 0.67 6.59
CA LEU A 147 6.32 0.99 5.18
C LEU A 147 6.35 2.52 4.97
N GLY A 148 5.45 3.26 5.60
CA GLY A 148 5.41 4.73 5.59
C GLY A 148 6.71 5.34 6.13
N LYS A 149 7.21 4.83 7.27
CA LYS A 149 8.49 5.23 7.87
C LYS A 149 9.67 4.95 6.95
N GLU A 150 9.71 3.77 6.33
CA GLU A 150 10.75 3.38 5.38
C GLU A 150 10.78 4.33 4.17
N ARG A 151 9.61 4.59 3.57
CA ARG A 151 9.47 5.47 2.41
C ARG A 151 9.87 6.90 2.73
N GLN A 152 9.45 7.42 3.88
CA GLN A 152 9.86 8.74 4.35
C GLN A 152 11.39 8.83 4.57
N ARG A 153 12.03 7.77 5.07
CA ARG A 153 13.50 7.72 5.21
C ARG A 153 14.16 7.74 3.85
N ALA A 154 13.73 6.89 2.91
CA ALA A 154 14.30 6.83 1.56
C ALA A 154 14.24 8.19 0.84
N GLU A 155 13.12 8.89 0.93
CA GLU A 155 12.95 10.24 0.36
C GLU A 155 13.87 11.29 1.01
N LYS A 156 14.07 11.22 2.34
CA LYS A 156 15.04 12.09 3.05
C LYS A 156 16.47 11.88 2.56
N PHE A 157 16.86 10.63 2.27
CA PHE A 157 18.21 10.30 1.80
C PHE A 157 18.43 10.64 0.33
N ALA A 158 17.40 10.52 -0.51
CA ALA A 158 17.53 10.72 -1.96
C ALA A 158 17.83 12.17 -2.37
N ARG A 159 17.81 13.15 -1.45
CA ARG A 159 17.88 14.61 -1.73
C ARG A 159 16.94 15.06 -2.86
N GLN A 160 15.95 14.25 -3.21
CA GLN A 160 14.93 14.66 -4.14
C GLN A 160 14.08 15.69 -3.41
N PRO A 161 13.89 16.89 -3.98
CA PRO A 161 12.88 17.80 -3.49
C PRO A 161 11.54 17.15 -3.87
N SER A 162 11.07 16.19 -3.07
CA SER A 162 9.63 16.12 -2.90
C SER A 162 9.25 17.52 -2.46
N GLN A 163 8.43 18.19 -3.27
CA GLN A 163 7.75 19.42 -2.87
C GLN A 163 7.03 19.08 -1.59
N ARG A 164 7.71 19.14 -0.45
CA ARG A 164 7.09 19.01 0.85
C ARG A 164 6.14 20.18 0.89
N PRO A 165 4.83 19.94 0.89
CA PRO A 165 3.92 20.97 1.35
C PRO A 165 4.44 21.32 2.75
N GLY A 166 4.73 22.58 3.01
CA GLY A 166 5.51 23.05 4.17
C GLY A 166 4.84 22.84 5.54
N LEU A 167 3.99 21.81 5.70
CA LEU A 167 3.49 21.35 6.97
C LEU A 167 4.67 21.03 7.88
N MET A 168 4.68 21.69 9.02
CA MET A 168 5.46 21.20 10.15
C MET A 168 4.93 19.82 10.55
N PRO A 169 5.80 18.92 11.05
CA PRO A 169 5.36 17.67 11.63
C PRO A 169 4.29 17.94 12.69
N LEU A 170 3.11 17.31 12.56
CA LEU A 170 2.04 17.42 13.56
C LEU A 170 2.56 16.86 14.88
N THR A 171 2.47 17.66 15.93
CA THR A 171 2.74 17.23 17.31
C THR A 171 1.43 16.86 17.99
N PRO A 172 1.46 16.06 19.07
CA PRO A 172 0.25 15.77 19.85
C PRO A 172 -0.49 17.02 20.34
N ALA A 173 0.22 18.14 20.54
CA ALA A 173 -0.38 19.40 20.96
C ALA A 173 -1.18 20.10 19.83
N ASP A 174 -0.93 19.74 18.58
CA ASP A 174 -1.67 20.28 17.43
C ASP A 174 -2.98 19.52 17.18
N LEU A 175 -3.12 18.31 17.72
CA LEU A 175 -4.22 17.39 17.42
C LEU A 175 -5.30 17.42 18.52
N PRO A 176 -6.54 16.99 18.21
CA PRO A 176 -7.56 16.80 19.24
C PRO A 176 -7.10 15.85 20.35
N GLU A 177 -7.64 16.03 21.55
CA GLU A 177 -7.26 15.24 22.73
C GLU A 177 -7.41 13.73 22.46
N GLY A 178 -6.42 12.94 22.87
CA GLY A 178 -6.40 11.50 22.69
C GLY A 178 -6.12 11.02 21.26
N VAL A 179 -5.77 11.92 20.32
CA VAL A 179 -5.40 11.56 18.94
C VAL A 179 -3.89 11.47 18.76
N VAL A 180 -3.44 10.38 18.14
CA VAL A 180 -2.06 10.17 17.72
C VAL A 180 -2.01 10.09 16.19
N ALA A 181 -1.10 10.86 15.59
CA ALA A 181 -0.75 10.77 14.18
C ALA A 181 0.51 9.93 13.99
N THR A 182 0.46 8.95 13.09
CA THR A 182 1.63 8.14 12.70
C THR A 182 1.87 8.23 11.20
N PRO A 183 3.14 8.14 10.74
CA PRO A 183 3.42 7.97 9.32
C PRO A 183 2.70 6.73 8.81
N SER A 184 2.10 6.83 7.62
CA SER A 184 1.46 5.70 6.95
C SER A 184 1.86 5.69 5.48
N TYR A 185 1.33 4.75 4.72
CA TYR A 185 1.62 4.59 3.31
C TYR A 185 0.36 4.50 2.47
N ASP A 186 0.31 5.33 1.42
CA ASP A 186 -0.70 5.30 0.37
C ASP A 186 0.00 5.62 -0.95
N HIS A 187 -0.31 4.91 -2.03
CA HIS A 187 0.37 5.11 -3.32
C HIS A 187 0.18 6.52 -3.88
N ARG A 188 -0.86 7.25 -3.48
CA ARG A 188 -1.12 8.65 -3.90
C ARG A 188 -0.09 9.66 -3.41
N GLY A 189 0.52 9.45 -2.25
CA GLY A 189 1.42 10.44 -1.67
C GLY A 189 1.71 10.28 -0.19
N HIS A 190 2.16 11.36 0.45
CA HIS A 190 2.47 11.34 1.87
C HIS A 190 1.19 11.13 2.66
N CYS A 191 1.21 10.17 3.57
CA CYS A 191 0.03 9.73 4.29
C CYS A 191 0.29 9.75 5.80
N LEU A 192 -0.67 10.28 6.55
CA LEU A 192 -0.72 10.19 8.01
C LEU A 192 -1.95 9.37 8.40
N ALA A 193 -1.73 8.38 9.26
CA ALA A 193 -2.78 7.62 9.91
C ALA A 193 -3.09 8.26 11.27
N PHE A 194 -4.37 8.28 11.64
CA PHE A 194 -4.83 8.86 12.90
C PHE A 194 -5.55 7.80 13.72
N THR A 195 -5.14 7.64 14.97
CA THR A 195 -5.75 6.73 15.94
C THR A 195 -6.12 7.51 17.18
N HIS A 196 -7.32 7.24 17.70
CA HIS A 196 -7.80 7.81 18.94
C HIS A 196 -7.78 6.76 20.05
N GLU A 197 -7.39 7.13 21.27
CA GLU A 197 -7.24 6.23 22.42
C GLU A 197 -8.49 5.37 22.69
N THR A 198 -9.68 5.99 22.68
CA THR A 198 -10.97 5.30 22.90
C THR A 198 -11.68 4.85 21.62
N LEU A 199 -11.65 5.64 20.53
CA LEU A 199 -12.39 5.33 19.31
C LEU A 199 -11.64 4.36 18.38
N GLY A 200 -10.35 4.12 18.63
CA GLY A 200 -9.47 3.34 17.79
C GLY A 200 -9.09 4.07 16.50
N TYR A 201 -8.81 3.30 15.44
CA TYR A 201 -8.38 3.87 14.16
C TYR A 201 -9.45 4.80 13.56
N LEU A 202 -9.10 6.06 13.34
CA LEU A 202 -9.99 7.10 12.80
C LEU A 202 -9.98 7.10 11.28
N GLY A 203 -8.82 6.89 10.67
CA GLY A 203 -8.64 7.01 9.24
C GLY A 203 -7.27 7.54 8.87
N LYS A 204 -7.12 7.97 7.62
CA LYS A 204 -5.88 8.52 7.08
C LYS A 204 -6.13 9.78 6.28
N ILE A 205 -5.12 10.64 6.23
CA ILE A 205 -5.11 11.82 5.37
C ILE A 205 -3.90 11.72 4.46
N VAL A 206 -4.15 11.81 3.16
CA VAL A 206 -3.13 11.84 2.13
C VAL A 206 -2.96 13.28 1.66
N ILE A 207 -1.70 13.67 1.56
CA ILE A 207 -1.28 14.99 1.12
C ILE A 207 -0.42 14.80 -0.13
N SER A 208 -0.89 15.36 -1.23
CA SER A 208 -0.22 15.33 -2.53
C SER A 208 -0.06 16.75 -3.08
N ALA A 209 1.04 16.97 -3.81
CA ALA A 209 1.26 18.23 -4.52
C ALA A 209 0.71 18.10 -5.94
N ILE A 210 -0.16 19.01 -6.35
CA ILE A 210 -0.67 19.14 -7.72
C ILE A 210 -0.19 20.49 -8.26
N GLY A 211 0.96 20.48 -8.93
CA GLY A 211 1.59 21.71 -9.43
C GLY A 211 2.07 22.61 -8.29
N ALA A 212 1.39 23.75 -8.10
CA ALA A 212 1.65 24.70 -7.01
C ALA A 212 0.67 24.52 -5.83
N GLU A 213 -0.39 23.73 -6.00
CA GLU A 213 -1.43 23.53 -5.00
C GLU A 213 -1.18 22.25 -4.20
N THR A 214 -1.66 22.23 -2.97
CA THR A 214 -1.64 21.02 -2.12
C THR A 214 -3.04 20.44 -2.09
N LEU A 215 -3.20 19.21 -2.54
CA LEU A 215 -4.42 18.45 -2.41
C LEU A 215 -4.36 17.63 -1.14
N MET A 216 -5.42 17.72 -0.34
CA MET A 216 -5.62 16.92 0.86
C MET A 216 -6.83 16.01 0.67
N GLU A 217 -6.63 14.71 0.85
CA GLU A 217 -7.66 13.69 0.71
C GLU A 217 -7.77 12.90 2.02
N ALA A 218 -8.94 12.97 2.67
CA ALA A 218 -9.19 12.23 3.91
C ALA A 218 -10.01 10.96 3.64
N GLU A 219 -9.64 9.87 4.31
CA GLU A 219 -10.33 8.59 4.27
C GLU A 219 -10.71 8.17 5.69
N LEU A 220 -12.02 8.12 5.96
CA LEU A 220 -12.56 7.72 7.26
C LEU A 220 -12.54 6.19 7.41
N SER A 221 -12.05 5.72 8.54
CA SER A 221 -12.12 4.31 8.93
C SER A 221 -13.57 3.88 9.18
N LYS A 222 -13.96 2.75 8.58
CA LYS A 222 -15.27 2.11 8.78
C LYS A 222 -15.26 1.06 9.89
N GLU A 223 -14.13 0.89 10.58
CA GLU A 223 -14.03 -0.01 11.73
C GLU A 223 -14.86 0.52 12.91
N ASN A 224 -15.44 -0.39 13.70
CA ASN A 224 -16.30 -0.05 14.85
C ASN A 224 -17.41 0.95 14.48
N PRO A 225 -18.40 0.52 13.65
CA PRO A 225 -19.41 1.41 13.07
C PRO A 225 -20.27 2.14 14.09
N GLN A 226 -20.32 1.65 15.34
CA GLN A 226 -21.01 2.30 16.47
C GLN A 226 -20.44 3.70 16.78
N HIS A 227 -19.16 3.94 16.48
CA HIS A 227 -18.48 5.22 16.72
C HIS A 227 -18.34 6.09 15.46
N LEU A 228 -18.95 5.70 14.33
CA LEU A 228 -18.66 6.33 13.03
C LEU A 228 -18.95 7.84 13.00
N GLY A 229 -20.02 8.28 13.67
CA GLY A 229 -20.34 9.71 13.82
C GLY A 229 -19.28 10.47 14.62
N GLN A 230 -18.80 9.91 15.73
CA GLN A 230 -17.75 10.50 16.57
C GLN A 230 -16.40 10.53 15.83
N LYS A 231 -16.04 9.42 15.16
CA LYS A 231 -14.81 9.35 14.35
C LYS A 231 -14.80 10.40 13.25
N LYS A 232 -15.95 10.62 12.59
CA LYS A 232 -16.10 11.63 11.56
C LYS A 232 -15.87 13.04 12.12
N ALA A 233 -16.48 13.38 13.25
CA ALA A 233 -16.31 14.68 13.89
C ALA A 233 -14.84 14.95 14.24
N VAL A 234 -14.16 13.99 14.88
CA VAL A 234 -12.73 14.13 15.22
C VAL A 234 -11.86 14.25 13.97
N LEU A 235 -12.14 13.49 12.90
CA LEU A 235 -11.39 13.59 11.65
C LEU A 235 -11.59 14.95 10.97
N GLU A 236 -12.79 15.54 11.03
CA GLU A 236 -13.07 16.90 10.55
C GLU A 236 -12.28 17.97 11.33
N GLU A 237 -12.13 17.80 12.64
CA GLU A 237 -11.26 18.68 13.46
C GLU A 237 -9.79 18.56 13.07
N ILE A 238 -9.29 17.34 12.85
CA ILE A 238 -7.92 17.10 12.37
C ILE A 238 -7.68 17.75 11.01
N ILE A 239 -8.64 17.63 10.08
CA ILE A 239 -8.62 18.28 8.77
C ILE A 239 -8.46 19.79 8.93
N ALA A 240 -9.27 20.42 9.80
CA ALA A 240 -9.21 21.86 10.05
C ALA A 240 -7.86 22.31 10.61
N VAL A 241 -7.25 21.53 11.51
CA VAL A 241 -5.88 21.77 12.03
C VAL A 241 -4.86 21.77 10.91
N ILE A 242 -4.89 20.75 10.05
CA ILE A 242 -3.93 20.61 8.95
C ILE A 242 -4.08 21.75 7.93
N GLU A 243 -5.31 22.13 7.59
CA GLU A 243 -5.60 23.28 6.73
C GLU A 243 -5.14 24.60 7.33
N ALA A 244 -5.29 24.81 8.63
CA ALA A 244 -4.75 25.96 9.33
C ALA A 244 -3.22 25.98 9.28
N GLY A 245 -2.57 24.83 9.45
CA GLY A 245 -1.14 24.66 9.29
C GLY A 245 -0.64 25.08 7.91
N PHE A 246 -1.37 24.73 6.85
CA PHE A 246 -1.04 25.14 5.48
C PHE A 246 -1.18 26.64 5.23
N ARG A 247 -2.23 27.26 5.78
CA ARG A 247 -2.47 28.71 5.65
C ARG A 247 -1.38 29.56 6.32
N ASN A 248 -0.71 29.03 7.33
CA ASN A 248 0.31 29.74 8.10
C ASN A 248 1.74 29.61 7.52
N ILE A 249 1.91 28.94 6.36
CA ILE A 249 3.22 28.83 5.72
C ILE A 249 3.53 30.16 4.99
N PRO A 250 4.57 30.92 5.39
CA PRO A 250 4.93 32.15 4.69
C PRO A 250 5.31 31.84 3.24
N ALA A 251 4.74 32.61 2.31
CA ALA A 251 5.03 32.49 0.88
C ALA A 251 6.55 32.49 0.65
N ARG A 252 7.08 31.46 0.00
CA ARG A 252 8.48 31.42 -0.43
C ARG A 252 8.75 32.65 -1.28
N LYS A 253 9.53 33.60 -0.75
CA LYS A 253 10.10 34.68 -1.55
C LYS A 253 11.06 34.04 -2.55
N ASN A 254 10.71 34.10 -3.83
CA ASN A 254 11.60 33.75 -4.93
C ASN A 254 12.90 34.58 -4.77
N ARG A 255 14.04 33.90 -4.66
CA ARG A 255 15.37 34.45 -4.88
C ARG A 255 15.97 33.73 -6.06
#